data_AF-A0A812J2B0-F1
#
_entry.id   AF-A0A812J2B0-F1
#
_cell.length_a   1.000
_cell.length_b   1.000
_cell.length_c   1.000
_cell.angle_alpha   90.00
_cell.angle_beta   90.00
_cell.angle_gamma   90.00
#
_symmetry.space_group_name_H-M   'P 1'
#
loop_
_entity.id
_entity.type
_entity.pdbx_description
1 polymer ?
#
loop_
_entity_poly.entity_id
_entity_poly.type
_entity_poly.pdbx_seq_one_letter_code
_entity_poly.pdbx_strand_id
1 'polypeptide(L)'
;VELDWVQRKVRPILKVLKHLIKDKAIDPDVTRYLEDVEDHLNLFLEEVSRIIGVCNSLRDEVNSYRDRQQQKVLYVLTLVTTLVMPTHLLTGIFGMNWIDEEGQPVVPGFGVMAENRGYYLFWGPAGLCVIWKLKVSIVR
;
A
#
# COMPACT_ATOMS: atom_id res chain seq x y z
N VAL A 1 -12.19 -16.93 4.21
CA VAL A 1 -13.66 -17.10 4.33
C VAL A 1 -14.04 -18.57 4.19
N GLU A 2 -13.53 -19.28 3.18
CA GLU A 2 -13.78 -20.73 2.99
C GLU A 2 -13.28 -21.64 4.14
N LEU A 3 -12.16 -21.32 4.78
CA LEU A 3 -11.56 -22.19 5.80
C LEU A 3 -12.29 -22.16 7.16
N ASP A 4 -12.95 -21.04 7.48
CA ASP A 4 -13.75 -20.90 8.71
C ASP A 4 -15.02 -21.76 8.63
N TRP A 5 -15.55 -21.97 7.42
CA TRP A 5 -16.70 -22.82 7.16
C TRP A 5 -16.42 -24.30 7.48
N VAL A 6 -15.20 -24.79 7.21
CA VAL A 6 -14.78 -26.16 7.54
C VAL A 6 -14.83 -26.38 9.05
N GLN A 7 -14.26 -25.45 9.84
CA GLN A 7 -14.32 -25.54 11.30
C GLN A 7 -15.76 -25.51 11.83
N ARG A 8 -16.63 -24.66 11.26
CA ARG A 8 -18.04 -24.57 11.65
C ARG A 8 -18.83 -25.85 11.36
N LYS A 9 -18.46 -26.61 10.33
CA LYS A 9 -19.11 -27.89 9.99
C LYS A 9 -18.58 -29.08 10.78
N VAL A 10 -17.29 -29.11 11.11
CA VAL A 10 -16.69 -30.22 11.84
C VAL A 10 -17.08 -30.19 13.34
N ARG A 11 -17.25 -29.01 13.94
CA ARG A 11 -17.69 -28.85 15.34
C ARG A 11 -19.00 -29.58 15.70
N PRO A 12 -20.10 -29.45 14.95
CA PRO A 12 -21.34 -30.18 15.25
C PRO A 12 -21.20 -31.69 15.04
N ILE A 13 -20.38 -32.16 14.08
CA ILE A 13 -20.09 -33.59 13.88
C ILE A 13 -19.40 -34.16 15.12
N LEU A 14 -18.42 -33.43 15.67
CA LEU A 14 -17.75 -33.76 16.92
C LEU A 14 -18.72 -33.84 18.12
N LYS A 15 -19.70 -32.93 18.19
CA LYS A 15 -20.76 -32.99 19.23
C LYS A 15 -21.66 -34.21 19.08
N VAL A 16 -22.00 -34.60 17.86
CA VAL A 16 -22.79 -35.81 17.59
C VAL A 16 -21.98 -37.06 17.97
N LEU A 17 -20.69 -37.11 17.60
CA LEU A 17 -19.79 -38.20 17.94
C LEU A 17 -19.68 -38.37 19.47
N LYS A 18 -19.49 -37.27 20.22
CA LYS A 18 -19.49 -37.25 21.69
C LYS A 18 -20.79 -37.76 22.31
N HIS A 19 -21.93 -37.48 21.67
CA HIS A 19 -23.22 -37.95 22.14
C HIS A 19 -23.38 -39.46 21.89
N LEU A 20 -22.87 -39.95 20.76
CA LEU A 20 -22.85 -41.36 20.38
C LEU A 20 -21.97 -42.20 21.32
N ILE A 21 -20.78 -41.71 21.66
CA ILE A 21 -19.84 -42.37 22.60
C ILE A 21 -20.45 -42.52 24.00
N LYS A 22 -21.29 -41.57 24.43
CA LYS A 22 -21.96 -41.60 25.74
C LYS A 22 -23.16 -42.54 25.81
N ASP A 23 -23.62 -43.05 24.67
CA ASP A 23 -24.79 -43.91 24.63
C ASP A 23 -24.44 -45.35 25.03
N LYS A 24 -25.16 -45.90 26.01
CA LYS A 24 -24.90 -47.24 26.58
C LYS A 24 -25.35 -48.37 25.66
N ALA A 25 -25.99 -48.06 24.53
CA ALA A 25 -26.45 -49.03 23.55
C ALA A 25 -25.33 -49.57 22.64
N ILE A 26 -24.12 -48.99 22.69
CA ILE A 26 -23.00 -49.32 21.81
C ILE A 26 -22.03 -50.29 22.50
N ASP A 27 -21.51 -51.24 21.70
CA ASP A 27 -20.53 -52.22 22.15
C ASP A 27 -19.21 -51.55 22.61
N PRO A 28 -18.61 -51.96 23.74
CA PRO A 28 -17.37 -51.38 24.26
C PRO A 28 -16.21 -51.31 23.26
N ASP A 29 -16.08 -52.27 22.36
CA ASP A 29 -15.03 -52.25 21.33
C ASP A 29 -15.27 -51.12 20.32
N VAL A 30 -16.52 -50.91 19.91
CA VAL A 30 -16.92 -49.85 18.96
C VAL A 30 -16.76 -48.46 19.59
N THR A 31 -17.06 -48.32 20.88
CA THR A 31 -16.85 -47.07 21.63
C THR A 31 -15.40 -46.63 21.61
N ARG A 32 -14.45 -47.57 21.75
CA ARG A 32 -13.01 -47.28 21.71
C ARG A 32 -12.53 -46.80 20.34
N TYR A 33 -13.08 -47.34 19.25
CA TYR A 33 -12.81 -46.82 17.89
C TYR A 33 -13.37 -45.40 17.69
N LEU A 34 -14.55 -45.11 18.25
CA LEU A 34 -15.17 -43.78 18.16
C LEU A 34 -14.39 -42.72 18.95
N GLU A 35 -13.85 -43.07 20.12
CA GLU A 35 -12.96 -42.19 20.91
C GLU A 35 -11.69 -41.81 20.12
N ASP A 36 -11.05 -42.78 19.45
CA ASP A 36 -9.86 -42.50 18.63
C ASP A 36 -10.17 -41.58 17.44
N VAL A 37 -11.32 -41.77 16.78
CA VAL A 37 -11.79 -40.88 15.72
C VAL A 37 -12.10 -39.48 16.26
N GLU A 38 -12.64 -39.38 17.47
CA GLU A 38 -12.89 -38.10 18.15
C GLU A 38 -11.58 -37.33 18.36
N ASP A 39 -10.58 -38.00 18.91
CA ASP A 39 -9.26 -37.42 19.20
C ASP A 39 -8.56 -36.98 17.92
N HIS A 40 -8.57 -37.81 16.88
CA HIS A 40 -8.04 -37.44 15.57
C HIS A 40 -8.76 -36.23 14.96
N LEU A 41 -10.09 -36.13 15.09
CA LEU A 41 -10.86 -34.98 14.63
C LEU A 41 -10.55 -33.70 15.42
N ASN A 42 -10.34 -33.80 16.73
CA ASN A 42 -9.94 -32.68 17.56
C ASN A 42 -8.55 -32.16 17.16
N LEU A 43 -7.57 -33.05 16.99
CA LEU A 43 -6.23 -32.70 16.52
C LEU A 43 -6.25 -32.04 15.14
N PHE A 44 -7.06 -32.58 14.22
CA PHE A 44 -7.23 -32.00 12.89
C PHE A 44 -7.83 -30.59 12.95
N LEU A 45 -8.83 -30.36 13.80
CA LEU A 45 -9.42 -29.03 13.99
C LEU A 45 -8.41 -27.99 14.50
N GLU A 46 -7.57 -28.38 15.45
CA GLU A 46 -6.50 -27.52 15.97
C GLU A 46 -5.49 -27.16 14.89
N GLU A 47 -5.07 -28.16 14.10
CA GLU A 47 -4.12 -27.93 13.01
C GLU A 47 -4.71 -27.03 11.92
N VAL A 48 -5.97 -27.24 11.53
CA VAL A 48 -6.68 -26.33 10.62
C VAL A 48 -6.72 -24.91 11.18
N SER A 49 -6.97 -24.76 12.49
CA SER A 49 -6.98 -23.45 13.16
C SER A 49 -5.62 -22.76 13.07
N ARG A 50 -4.54 -23.52 13.31
CA ARG A 50 -3.16 -23.05 13.20
C ARG A 50 -2.86 -22.59 11.78
N ILE A 51 -3.18 -23.39 10.77
CA ILE A 51 -2.93 -23.06 9.36
C ILE A 51 -3.69 -21.80 8.96
N ILE A 52 -4.96 -21.65 9.38
CA ILE A 52 -5.74 -20.42 9.15
C ILE A 52 -5.02 -19.20 9.76
N GLY A 53 -4.52 -19.33 10.99
CA GLY A 53 -3.75 -18.29 11.66
C GLY A 53 -2.51 -17.87 10.87
N VAL A 54 -1.73 -18.85 10.38
CA VAL A 54 -0.56 -18.60 9.53
C VAL A 54 -0.95 -17.93 8.21
N CYS A 55 -1.99 -18.41 7.54
CA CYS A 55 -2.48 -17.80 6.30
C CYS A 55 -2.91 -16.34 6.49
N ASN A 56 -3.57 -16.01 7.61
CA ASN A 56 -3.94 -14.64 7.92
C ASN A 56 -2.71 -13.77 8.16
N SER A 57 -1.74 -14.25 8.95
CA SER A 57 -0.48 -13.53 9.18
C SER A 57 0.27 -13.28 7.86
N LEU A 58 0.33 -14.27 6.98
CA LEU A 58 0.97 -14.13 5.67
C LEU A 58 0.22 -13.11 4.80
N ARG A 59 -1.12 -13.11 4.84
CA ARG A 59 -1.93 -12.13 4.11
C ARG A 59 -1.64 -10.71 4.60
N ASP A 60 -1.54 -10.52 5.91
CA ASP A 60 -1.26 -9.22 6.51
C ASP A 60 0.17 -8.75 6.21
N GLU A 61 1.12 -9.68 6.16
CA GLU A 61 2.49 -9.41 5.71
C GLU A 61 2.53 -8.99 4.23
N VAL A 62 1.85 -9.71 3.35
CA VAL A 62 1.75 -9.35 1.92
C VAL A 62 1.12 -7.98 1.75
N ASN A 63 0.05 -7.67 2.48
CA ASN A 63 -0.55 -6.34 2.46
C ASN A 63 0.44 -5.27 2.93
N SER A 64 1.17 -5.52 4.01
CA SER A 64 2.21 -4.62 4.50
C SER A 64 3.32 -4.38 3.46
N TYR A 65 3.74 -5.41 2.72
CA TYR A 65 4.69 -5.25 1.61
C TYR A 65 4.11 -4.41 0.47
N ARG A 66 2.83 -4.61 0.12
CA ARG A 66 2.15 -3.82 -0.92
C ARG A 66 2.06 -2.36 -0.51
N ASP A 67 1.70 -2.06 0.73
CA ASP A 67 1.60 -0.69 1.24
C ASP A 67 2.97 0.01 1.21
N ARG A 68 4.04 -0.68 1.63
CA ARG A 68 5.42 -0.16 1.52
C ARG A 68 5.79 0.14 0.07
N GLN A 69 5.41 -0.74 -0.86
CA GLN A 69 5.70 -0.50 -2.28
C GLN A 69 4.91 0.67 -2.84
N GLN A 70 3.64 0.81 -2.48
CA GLN A 70 2.81 1.96 -2.85
C GLN A 70 3.39 3.27 -2.29
N GLN A 71 3.84 3.28 -1.04
CA GLN A 71 4.51 4.44 -0.44
C GLN A 71 5.77 4.82 -1.22
N LYS A 72 6.59 3.85 -1.63
CA LYS A 72 7.77 4.12 -2.47
C LYS A 72 7.40 4.73 -3.82
N VAL A 73 6.38 4.18 -4.49
CA VAL A 73 5.92 4.71 -5.79
C VAL A 73 5.38 6.14 -5.63
N LEU A 74 4.57 6.39 -4.60
CA LEU A 74 4.03 7.72 -4.32
C LEU A 74 5.13 8.72 -3.95
N TYR A 75 6.14 8.29 -3.20
CA TYR A 75 7.30 9.11 -2.87
C TYR A 75 8.04 9.56 -4.14
N VAL A 76 8.35 8.61 -5.04
CA VAL A 76 9.03 8.93 -6.30
C VAL A 76 8.18 9.86 -7.17
N LEU A 77 6.88 9.58 -7.32
CA LEU A 77 5.97 10.44 -8.08
C LEU A 77 5.90 11.85 -7.50
N THR A 78 5.76 11.97 -6.17
CA THR A 78 5.69 13.25 -5.48
C THR A 78 7.01 14.02 -5.61
N LEU A 79 8.15 13.34 -5.54
CA LEU A 79 9.46 13.94 -5.74
C LEU A 79 9.57 14.55 -7.14
N VAL A 80 9.23 13.78 -8.17
CA VAL A 80 9.21 14.26 -9.56
C VAL A 80 8.25 15.45 -9.72
N THR A 81 7.03 15.31 -9.20
CA THR A 81 5.99 16.36 -9.27
C THR A 81 6.44 17.66 -8.60
N THR A 82 7.10 17.56 -7.44
CA THR A 82 7.58 18.72 -6.69
C THR A 82 8.70 19.46 -7.42
N LEU A 83 9.52 18.76 -8.21
CA LEU A 83 10.53 19.37 -9.06
C LEU A 83 9.92 19.99 -10.31
N VAL A 84 8.95 19.31 -10.93
CA VAL A 84 8.39 19.64 -12.23
C VAL A 84 7.36 20.79 -12.14
N MET A 85 6.55 20.85 -11.09
CA MET A 85 5.50 21.87 -10.93
C MET A 85 6.01 23.33 -10.92
N PRO A 86 7.02 23.73 -10.12
CA PRO A 86 7.50 25.11 -10.13
C PRO A 86 8.13 25.48 -11.48
N THR A 87 8.86 24.54 -12.11
CA THR A 87 9.43 24.75 -13.45
C THR A 87 8.33 24.91 -14.49
N HIS A 88 7.24 24.12 -14.42
CA HIS A 88 6.09 24.27 -15.31
C HIS A 88 5.41 25.64 -15.18
N LEU A 89 5.27 26.14 -13.95
CA LEU A 89 4.72 27.48 -13.72
C LEU A 89 5.63 28.56 -14.34
N LEU A 90 6.94 28.45 -14.16
CA LEU A 90 7.90 29.37 -14.78
C LEU A 90 7.84 29.30 -16.31
N THR A 91 7.80 28.12 -16.91
CA THR A 91 7.64 27.99 -18.37
C THR A 91 6.31 28.55 -18.86
N GLY A 92 5.25 28.44 -18.05
CA GLY A 92 3.95 29.01 -18.37
C GLY A 92 3.97 30.54 -18.37
N ILE A 93 4.62 31.15 -17.37
CA ILE A 93 4.82 32.60 -17.33
C ILE A 93 5.68 33.03 -18.52
N PHE A 94 6.90 32.54 -18.65
CA PHE A 94 7.83 32.96 -19.70
C PHE A 94 7.40 32.56 -21.13
N GLY A 95 6.45 31.64 -21.29
CA GLY A 95 5.89 31.24 -22.58
C GLY A 95 4.81 32.19 -23.11
N MET A 96 4.35 33.16 -22.32
CA MET A 96 3.39 34.16 -22.78
C MET A 96 4.10 35.34 -23.45
N ASN A 97 3.59 35.75 -24.62
CA ASN A 97 4.14 36.87 -25.39
C ASN A 97 3.57 38.20 -24.89
N TRP A 98 4.12 38.76 -23.81
CA TRP A 98 3.77 40.14 -23.41
C TRP A 98 4.70 41.15 -24.07
N ILE A 99 4.11 42.24 -24.54
CA ILE A 99 4.77 43.29 -25.33
C ILE A 99 4.40 44.64 -24.70
N ASP A 100 5.37 45.55 -24.57
CA ASP A 100 5.17 46.92 -24.09
C ASP A 100 4.61 47.85 -25.18
N GLU A 101 4.19 49.08 -24.84
CA GLU A 101 3.71 50.08 -25.82
C GLU A 101 4.75 50.41 -26.90
N GLU A 102 6.03 50.16 -26.63
CA GLU A 102 7.18 50.35 -27.55
C GLU A 102 7.58 49.07 -28.31
N GLY A 103 6.79 48.01 -28.24
CA GLY A 103 7.02 46.77 -29.00
C GLY A 103 8.08 45.82 -28.43
N GLN A 104 8.59 46.09 -27.22
CA GLN A 104 9.62 45.26 -26.58
C GLN A 104 8.99 44.09 -25.78
N PRO A 105 9.61 42.89 -25.78
CA PRO A 105 9.15 41.78 -24.97
C PRO A 105 9.37 42.06 -23.48
N VAL A 106 8.30 42.02 -22.70
CA VAL A 106 8.31 42.27 -21.26
C VAL A 106 7.73 41.07 -20.52
N VAL A 107 8.08 40.87 -19.26
CA VAL A 107 7.35 39.95 -18.37
C VAL A 107 6.74 40.78 -17.25
N PRO A 108 5.43 40.66 -16.99
CA PRO A 108 4.77 41.42 -15.93
C PRO A 108 5.47 41.15 -14.59
N GLY A 109 5.99 42.21 -13.96
CA GLY A 109 6.72 42.16 -12.70
C GLY A 109 8.25 42.02 -12.80
N PHE A 110 8.81 41.63 -13.95
CA PHE A 110 10.27 41.47 -14.12
C PHE A 110 10.92 42.46 -15.11
N GLY A 111 10.11 43.19 -15.89
CA GLY A 111 10.54 44.27 -16.78
C GLY A 111 10.95 43.81 -18.18
N VAL A 112 11.74 44.64 -18.88
CA VAL A 112 12.13 44.44 -20.28
C VAL A 112 13.16 43.31 -20.44
N MET A 113 12.91 42.41 -21.38
CA MET A 113 13.75 41.26 -21.66
C MET A 113 14.85 41.61 -22.67
N ALA A 114 16.00 42.08 -22.17
CA ALA A 114 17.23 42.01 -22.95
C ALA A 114 17.68 40.55 -23.05
N GLU A 115 18.14 40.12 -24.23
CA GLU A 115 18.47 38.72 -24.57
C GLU A 115 19.31 37.99 -23.49
N ASN A 116 20.25 38.71 -22.87
CA ASN A 116 21.12 38.15 -21.83
C ASN A 116 20.44 38.06 -20.44
N ARG A 117 19.52 38.97 -20.08
CA ARG A 117 18.86 38.97 -18.76
C ARG A 117 17.77 37.91 -18.64
N GLY A 118 17.05 37.61 -19.74
CA GLY A 118 15.96 36.62 -19.75
C GLY A 118 16.42 35.21 -19.36
N TYR A 119 17.58 34.77 -19.86
CA TYR A 119 18.15 33.46 -19.55
C TYR A 119 18.46 33.29 -18.05
N TYR A 120 19.13 34.27 -17.44
CA TYR A 120 19.48 34.22 -16.01
C TYR A 120 18.24 34.32 -15.11
N LEU A 121 17.23 35.11 -15.51
CA LEU A 121 15.96 35.24 -14.79
C LEU A 121 15.13 33.95 -14.81
N PHE A 122 15.22 33.16 -15.87
CA PHE A 122 14.53 31.87 -15.96
C PHE A 122 15.29 30.76 -15.21
N TRP A 123 16.56 30.53 -15.57
CA TRP A 123 17.34 29.40 -15.07
C TRP A 123 17.84 29.58 -13.63
N GLY A 124 18.10 30.81 -13.18
CA GLY A 124 18.58 31.08 -11.83
C GLY A 124 17.57 30.66 -10.74
N PRO A 125 16.35 31.21 -10.75
CA PRO A 125 15.29 30.83 -9.79
C PRO A 125 14.85 29.38 -9.95
N ALA A 126 14.70 28.87 -11.19
CA ALA A 126 14.32 27.48 -11.43
C ALA A 126 15.36 26.51 -10.84
N GLY A 127 16.65 26.74 -11.11
CA GLY A 127 17.75 25.94 -10.59
C GLY A 127 17.85 26.04 -9.06
N LEU A 128 17.72 27.24 -8.48
CA LEU A 128 17.72 27.44 -7.04
C LEU A 128 16.57 26.69 -6.36
N CYS A 129 15.34 26.78 -6.90
CA CYS A 129 14.18 26.06 -6.37
C CYS A 129 14.37 24.54 -6.42
N VAL A 130 14.89 24.02 -7.54
CA VAL A 130 15.19 22.59 -7.69
C VAL A 130 16.25 22.14 -6.66
N ILE A 131 17.37 22.86 -6.57
CA ILE A 131 18.47 22.53 -5.64
C ILE A 131 17.99 22.60 -4.19
N TRP A 132 17.23 23.64 -3.84
CA TRP A 132 16.67 23.80 -2.50
C TRP A 132 15.70 22.68 -2.14
N LYS A 133 14.78 22.32 -3.05
CA LYS A 133 13.83 21.21 -2.84
C LYS A 133 14.52 19.85 -2.79
N LEU A 134 15.54 19.62 -3.61
CA LEU A 134 16.35 18.40 -3.56
C LEU A 134 17.04 18.26 -2.20
N LYS A 135 17.65 19.36 -1.71
CA LYS A 135 18.32 19.38 -0.41
C LYS A 135 17.33 19.13 0.73
N VAL A 136 16.15 19.74 0.69
CA VAL A 136 15.09 19.52 1.69
C VAL A 136 14.57 18.08 1.66
N SER A 137 14.46 17.47 0.47
CA SER A 137 13.97 16.10 0.33
C SER A 137 15.00 15.02 0.66
N ILE A 138 16.30 15.34 0.65
CA ILE A 138 17.40 14.42 1.03
C ILE A 138 17.67 14.47 2.54
N VAL A 139 17.46 15.62 3.18
CA VAL A 139 17.70 15.84 4.61
C VAL A 139 16.54 15.32 5.49
N ARG A 140 15.38 15.02 4.89
CA ARG A 140 14.17 14.56 5.56
C ARG A 140 13.94 13.08 5.29
#